data_AF-A0A7J7QLL5-F1
#
_entry.id   AF-A0A7J7QLL5-F1
#
_cell.length_a   1.000
_cell.length_b   1.000
_cell.length_c   1.000
_cell.angle_alpha   90.00
_cell.angle_beta   90.00
_cell.angle_gamma   90.00
#
_symmetry.space_group_name_H-M   'P 1'
#
loop_
_entity.id
_entity.type
_entity.pdbx_description
1 polymer ?
#
loop_
_entity_poly.entity_id
_entity_poly.type
_entity_poly.pdbx_seq_one_letter_code
_entity_poly.pdbx_strand_id
1 'polypeptide(L)'
;METAFNDLEIACLSRVFSFLDPKDCARASCVHSLWNSVAGDDAVWKAHLEADFAASSAAAPDESTTPSYRAAYAAWHAAYADVAGPLLARALACWRRIERHLQLHSPQILATLNPGATAQQVQQAEEALGHPLPLAVRCIYRVHNGQDLRLDQRGPDGDGPPPSLLMGLFGCLIFYDHVTSNAMQSLDEMVKKTRLFRSIRVGDATRLIVEPTSHCSCSSNKRRCTVQAW
;
A
#
# COMPACT_ATOMS: atom_id res chain seq x y z
N MET A 1 -4.89 53.53 11.94
CA MET A 1 -4.15 52.87 10.84
C MET A 1 -4.46 51.40 11.01
N GLU A 2 -5.46 50.90 10.29
CA GLU A 2 -5.79 49.47 10.32
C GLU A 2 -4.73 48.74 9.51
N THR A 3 -3.84 48.02 10.18
CA THR A 3 -2.89 47.13 9.50
C THR A 3 -3.69 46.02 8.84
N ALA A 4 -3.72 45.98 7.52
CA ALA A 4 -4.38 44.91 6.80
C ALA A 4 -3.56 43.62 6.98
N PHE A 5 -4.21 42.47 6.90
CA PHE A 5 -3.52 41.17 6.97
C PHE A 5 -2.44 41.02 5.88
N ASN A 6 -2.57 41.74 4.77
CA ASN A 6 -1.60 41.76 3.67
C ASN A 6 -0.34 42.58 3.96
N ASP A 7 -0.33 43.37 5.04
CA ASP A 7 0.83 44.18 5.45
C ASP A 7 1.81 43.39 6.33
N LEU A 8 1.48 42.14 6.67
CA LEU A 8 2.35 41.23 7.41
C LEU A 8 3.57 40.84 6.57
N GLU A 9 4.71 40.62 7.24
CA GLU A 9 5.91 40.10 6.59
C GLU A 9 5.66 38.71 5.99
N ILE A 10 6.27 38.43 4.83
CA ILE A 10 6.13 37.16 4.10
C ILE A 10 6.46 35.96 5.00
N ALA A 11 7.45 36.09 5.89
CA ALA A 11 7.82 35.05 6.85
C ALA A 11 6.68 34.75 7.84
N CYS A 12 5.97 35.77 8.32
CA CYS A 12 4.80 35.60 9.19
C CYS A 12 3.65 34.92 8.45
N LEU A 13 3.39 35.34 7.21
CA LEU A 13 2.37 34.71 6.37
C LEU A 13 2.70 33.24 6.10
N SER A 14 3.94 32.92 5.72
CA SER A 14 4.39 31.54 5.53
C SER A 14 4.17 30.69 6.78
N ARG A 15 4.46 31.24 7.97
CA ARG A 15 4.22 30.55 9.23
C ARG A 15 2.74 30.29 9.49
N VAL A 16 1.86 31.26 9.24
CA VAL A 16 0.41 31.08 9.39
C VAL A 16 -0.11 29.99 8.43
N PHE A 17 0.35 30.03 7.17
CA PHE A 17 -0.07 29.07 6.16
C PHE A 17 0.46 27.65 6.43
N SER A 18 1.57 27.50 7.15
CA SER A 18 2.06 26.19 7.60
C SER A 18 1.12 25.47 8.58
N PHE A 19 0.14 26.16 9.17
CA PHE A 19 -0.88 25.57 10.03
C PHE A 19 -2.18 25.22 9.29
N LEU A 20 -2.33 25.62 8.04
CA LEU A 20 -3.54 25.36 7.27
C LEU A 20 -3.53 23.95 6.68
N ASP A 21 -4.72 23.38 6.54
CA ASP A 21 -4.88 22.13 5.79
C ASP A 21 -4.66 22.37 4.29
N PRO A 22 -4.27 21.34 3.52
CA PRO A 22 -4.03 21.45 2.07
C PRO A 22 -5.20 22.10 1.29
N LYS A 23 -6.44 21.83 1.74
CA LYS A 23 -7.66 22.41 1.14
C LYS A 23 -7.77 23.91 1.39
N ASP A 24 -7.39 24.37 2.57
CA ASP A 24 -7.44 25.78 2.92
C ASP A 24 -6.26 26.54 2.34
N CYS A 25 -5.08 25.92 2.22
CA CYS A 25 -3.97 26.43 1.41
C CYS A 25 -4.40 26.68 -0.04
N ALA A 26 -5.10 25.72 -0.66
CA ALA A 26 -5.61 25.87 -2.01
C ALA A 26 -6.61 27.03 -2.13
N ARG A 27 -7.54 27.17 -1.19
CA ARG A 27 -8.51 28.28 -1.17
C ARG A 27 -7.82 29.63 -0.97
N ALA A 28 -6.89 29.71 -0.03
CA ALA A 28 -6.13 30.91 0.27
C ALA A 28 -5.32 31.38 -0.95
N SER A 29 -4.82 30.43 -1.77
CA SER A 29 -4.12 30.75 -3.03
C SER A 29 -5.01 31.48 -4.06
N CYS A 30 -6.33 31.38 -3.95
CA CYS A 30 -7.27 32.05 -4.85
C CYS A 30 -7.68 33.46 -4.39
N VAL A 31 -7.32 33.86 -3.16
CA VAL A 31 -7.81 35.11 -2.55
C VAL A 31 -6.99 36.33 -3.02
N HIS A 32 -5.68 36.18 -3.12
CA HIS A 32 -4.76 37.28 -3.43
C HIS A 32 -3.46 36.77 -4.06
N SER A 33 -2.79 37.57 -4.90
CA SER A 33 -1.54 37.17 -5.57
C SER A 33 -0.40 36.85 -4.60
N LEU A 34 -0.26 37.65 -3.53
CA LEU A 34 0.69 37.38 -2.43
C LEU A 34 0.38 36.04 -1.75
N TRP A 35 -0.90 35.75 -1.48
CA TRP A 35 -1.31 34.51 -0.83
C TRP A 35 -1.10 33.32 -1.76
N ASN A 36 -1.29 33.48 -3.07
CA ASN A 36 -0.94 32.45 -4.05
C ASN A 36 0.56 32.13 -4.03
N SER A 37 1.40 33.16 -3.91
CA SER A 37 2.85 32.96 -3.81
C SER A 37 3.24 32.21 -2.54
N VAL A 38 2.66 32.56 -1.39
CA VAL A 38 3.00 31.95 -0.09
C VAL A 38 2.38 30.56 0.07
N ALA A 39 1.09 30.41 -0.25
CA ALA A 39 0.40 29.13 -0.20
C ALA A 39 0.85 28.16 -1.30
N GLY A 40 1.39 28.70 -2.40
CA GLY A 40 1.93 27.94 -3.51
C GLY A 40 3.38 27.47 -3.29
N ASP A 41 4.03 27.89 -2.19
CA ASP A 41 5.41 27.58 -1.90
C ASP A 41 5.62 26.07 -1.69
N ASP A 42 6.64 25.52 -2.36
CA ASP A 42 6.97 24.10 -2.30
C ASP A 42 7.35 23.62 -0.89
N ALA A 43 7.82 24.48 0.00
CA ALA A 43 8.09 24.12 1.39
C ALA A 43 6.80 23.70 2.13
N VAL A 44 5.68 24.38 1.86
CA VAL A 44 4.36 24.05 2.43
C VAL A 44 3.86 22.74 1.84
N TRP A 45 3.90 22.59 0.52
CA TRP A 45 3.41 21.39 -0.15
C TRP A 45 4.27 20.15 0.12
N LYS A 46 5.58 20.31 0.34
CA LYS A 46 6.45 19.22 0.78
C LYS A 46 6.00 18.66 2.13
N ALA A 47 5.71 19.52 3.10
CA ALA A 47 5.25 19.08 4.42
C ALA A 47 3.90 18.33 4.33
N HIS A 48 2.97 18.81 3.51
CA HIS A 48 1.70 18.12 3.28
C HIS A 48 1.86 16.77 2.56
N LEU A 49 2.74 16.71 1.56
CA LEU A 49 3.02 15.48 0.83
C LEU A 49 3.64 14.42 1.75
N GLU A 50 4.54 14.82 2.64
CA GLU A 50 5.14 13.96 3.65
C GLU A 50 4.13 13.54 4.72
N ALA A 51 3.22 14.41 5.14
CA ALA A 51 2.21 14.08 6.13
C ALA A 51 1.16 13.07 5.60
N ASP A 52 0.62 13.32 4.42
CA ASP A 52 -0.56 12.59 3.91
C ASP A 52 -0.18 11.35 3.09
N PHE A 53 0.94 11.41 2.38
CA PHE A 53 1.40 10.34 1.49
C PHE A 53 2.75 9.76 1.89
N ALA A 54 3.35 10.25 2.99
CA ALA A 54 4.73 9.96 3.38
C ALA A 54 5.77 10.37 2.30
N ALA A 55 5.34 11.04 1.23
CA ALA A 55 6.12 11.59 0.12
C ALA A 55 7.34 12.43 0.49
N SER A 56 8.58 11.94 0.36
CA SER A 56 9.78 12.79 0.61
C SER A 56 10.30 13.53 -0.63
N SER A 57 9.85 13.16 -1.84
CA SER A 57 10.28 13.75 -3.12
C SER A 57 9.08 14.23 -3.94
N ALA A 58 9.33 15.16 -4.87
CA ALA A 58 8.35 15.65 -5.84
C ALA A 58 8.11 14.65 -6.99
N ALA A 59 7.83 13.40 -6.64
CA ALA A 59 7.46 12.35 -7.58
C ALA A 59 5.95 12.09 -7.54
N ALA A 60 5.37 11.73 -8.67
CA ALA A 60 4.01 11.22 -8.74
C ALA A 60 3.93 9.80 -8.14
N PRO A 61 2.72 9.26 -7.91
CA PRO A 61 2.54 7.86 -7.49
C PRO A 61 3.19 6.84 -8.42
N ASP A 62 3.24 7.14 -9.73
CA ASP A 62 3.85 6.29 -10.76
C ASP A 62 5.37 6.52 -10.90
N GLU A 63 6.00 7.11 -9.87
CA GLU A 63 7.42 7.50 -9.83
C GLU A 63 7.86 8.53 -10.89
N SER A 64 6.92 9.11 -11.64
CA SER A 64 7.25 10.15 -12.62
C SER A 64 7.65 11.47 -11.95
N THR A 65 8.67 12.12 -12.50
CA THR A 65 9.14 13.42 -11.99
C THR A 65 8.10 14.50 -12.25
N THR A 66 7.72 15.24 -11.21
CA THR A 66 6.80 16.39 -11.33
C THR A 66 7.55 17.71 -11.20
N PRO A 67 7.03 18.82 -11.76
CA PRO A 67 7.73 20.10 -11.75
C PRO A 67 7.75 20.80 -10.38
N SER A 68 6.87 20.42 -9.44
CA SER A 68 6.77 21.03 -8.11
C SER A 68 6.12 20.09 -7.09
N TYR A 69 6.33 20.34 -5.79
CA TYR A 69 5.68 19.56 -4.73
C TYR A 69 4.16 19.73 -4.74
N ARG A 70 3.67 20.91 -5.13
CA ARG A 70 2.24 21.16 -5.34
C ARG A 70 1.65 20.27 -6.44
N ALA A 71 2.37 20.11 -7.55
CA ALA A 71 1.96 19.25 -8.65
C ALA A 71 1.99 17.77 -8.25
N ALA A 72 3.03 17.34 -7.54
CA ALA A 72 3.09 16.01 -6.94
C ALA A 72 1.87 15.76 -6.03
N TYR A 73 1.60 16.68 -5.09
CA TYR A 73 0.48 16.54 -4.16
C TYR A 73 -0.86 16.40 -4.89
N ALA A 74 -1.09 17.20 -5.92
CA ALA A 74 -2.30 17.09 -6.74
C ALA A 74 -2.42 15.72 -7.44
N ALA A 75 -1.31 15.19 -7.97
CA ALA A 75 -1.29 13.87 -8.59
C ALA A 75 -1.56 12.74 -7.58
N TRP A 76 -0.93 12.79 -6.40
CA TRP A 76 -1.19 11.85 -5.31
C TRP A 76 -2.65 11.92 -4.83
N HIS A 77 -3.17 13.11 -4.62
CA HIS A 77 -4.55 13.30 -4.20
C HIS A 77 -5.55 12.80 -5.25
N ALA A 78 -5.27 13.00 -6.55
CA ALA A 78 -6.11 12.48 -7.62
C ALA A 78 -6.06 10.95 -7.70
N ALA A 79 -4.86 10.36 -7.60
CA ALA A 79 -4.69 8.92 -7.67
C ALA A 79 -5.42 8.20 -6.52
N TYR A 80 -5.32 8.73 -5.29
CA TYR A 80 -5.87 8.08 -4.09
C TYR A 80 -7.20 8.69 -3.62
N ALA A 81 -7.93 9.40 -4.49
CA ALA A 81 -9.18 10.07 -4.14
C ALA A 81 -10.23 9.12 -3.50
N ASP A 82 -10.19 7.83 -3.85
CA ASP A 82 -11.08 6.78 -3.37
C ASP A 82 -10.80 6.30 -1.93
N VAL A 83 -9.57 6.52 -1.44
CA VAL A 83 -9.06 6.04 -0.15
C VAL A 83 -8.33 7.11 0.67
N ALA A 84 -8.47 8.38 0.30
CA ALA A 84 -7.75 9.49 0.92
C ALA A 84 -8.01 9.60 2.43
N GLY A 85 -6.96 10.00 3.17
CA GLY A 85 -7.06 10.31 4.60
C GLY A 85 -6.06 9.55 5.48
N PRO A 86 -6.26 9.56 6.81
CA PRO A 86 -5.24 9.13 7.78
C PRO A 86 -4.92 7.63 7.72
N LEU A 87 -5.86 6.80 7.26
CA LEU A 87 -5.61 5.37 7.10
C LEU A 87 -4.65 5.08 5.93
N LEU A 88 -4.76 5.84 4.84
CA LEU A 88 -3.83 5.73 3.72
C LEU A 88 -2.43 6.20 4.13
N ALA A 89 -2.32 7.34 4.82
CA ALA A 89 -1.05 7.84 5.34
C ALA A 89 -0.34 6.78 6.22
N ARG A 90 -1.12 6.12 7.12
CA ARG A 90 -0.62 5.01 7.94
C ARG A 90 -0.20 3.80 7.11
N ALA A 91 -0.99 3.43 6.11
CA ALA A 91 -0.69 2.29 5.23
C ALA A 91 0.61 2.54 4.44
N LEU A 92 0.76 3.72 3.82
CA LEU A 92 1.96 4.13 3.09
C LEU A 92 3.19 4.15 4.01
N ALA A 93 3.08 4.75 5.19
CA ALA A 93 4.19 4.78 6.15
C ALA A 93 4.60 3.37 6.61
N CYS A 94 3.63 2.46 6.80
CA CYS A 94 3.90 1.07 7.14
C CYS A 94 4.62 0.35 6.00
N TRP A 95 4.09 0.46 4.77
CA TRP A 95 4.68 -0.15 3.60
C TRP A 95 6.10 0.34 3.32
N ARG A 96 6.37 1.63 3.44
CA ARG A 96 7.73 2.18 3.28
C ARG A 96 8.72 1.61 4.27
N ARG A 97 8.28 1.34 5.51
CA ARG A 97 9.13 0.67 6.51
C ARG A 97 9.41 -0.78 6.11
N ILE A 98 8.42 -1.48 5.57
CA ILE A 98 8.55 -2.85 5.05
C ILE A 98 9.50 -2.85 3.86
N GLU A 99 9.26 -2.03 2.83
CA GLU A 99 10.10 -1.92 1.63
C GLU A 99 11.56 -1.63 1.99
N ARG A 100 11.81 -0.66 2.87
CA ARG A 100 13.17 -0.34 3.33
C ARG A 100 13.83 -1.53 4.05
N HIS A 101 13.08 -2.24 4.89
CA HIS A 101 13.60 -3.42 5.57
C HIS A 101 13.93 -4.53 4.55
N LEU A 102 13.04 -4.79 3.61
CA LEU A 102 13.25 -5.79 2.56
C LEU A 102 14.40 -5.41 1.62
N GLN A 103 14.55 -4.13 1.27
CA GLN A 103 15.65 -3.66 0.45
C GLN A 103 17.01 -3.97 1.07
N LEU A 104 17.12 -3.86 2.41
CA LEU A 104 18.35 -4.13 3.15
C LEU A 104 18.61 -5.62 3.39
N HIS A 105 17.57 -6.41 3.67
CA HIS A 105 17.72 -7.78 4.17
C HIS A 105 17.26 -8.87 3.20
N SER A 106 16.33 -8.57 2.31
CA SER A 106 15.67 -9.56 1.45
C SER A 106 15.16 -8.92 0.15
N PRO A 107 16.05 -8.40 -0.72
CA PRO A 107 15.68 -7.70 -1.94
C PRO A 107 14.93 -8.61 -2.93
N GLN A 108 15.14 -9.93 -2.82
CA GLN A 108 14.42 -10.90 -3.62
C GLN A 108 12.92 -10.96 -3.25
N ILE A 109 12.55 -10.74 -1.98
CA ILE A 109 11.13 -10.66 -1.57
C ILE A 109 10.54 -9.32 -2.02
N LEU A 110 11.29 -8.22 -1.91
CA LEU A 110 10.87 -6.92 -2.42
C LEU A 110 10.47 -6.97 -3.90
N ALA A 111 11.27 -7.66 -4.72
CA ALA A 111 11.01 -7.84 -6.14
C ALA A 111 9.72 -8.63 -6.47
N THR A 112 9.13 -9.31 -5.49
CA THR A 112 7.87 -10.06 -5.66
C THR A 112 6.64 -9.23 -5.37
N LEU A 113 6.79 -8.04 -4.76
CA LEU A 113 5.65 -7.19 -4.45
C LEU A 113 5.09 -6.58 -5.74
N ASN A 114 3.78 -6.74 -5.92
CA ASN A 114 3.07 -6.14 -7.05
C ASN A 114 2.89 -4.64 -6.81
N PRO A 115 2.78 -3.83 -7.88
CA PRO A 115 2.36 -2.45 -7.74
C PRO A 115 0.96 -2.36 -7.11
N GLY A 116 0.64 -1.17 -6.59
CA GLY A 116 -0.67 -0.89 -6.00
C GLY A 116 -1.83 -1.17 -6.96
N ALA A 117 -2.89 -1.80 -6.46
CA ALA A 117 -4.09 -2.09 -7.24
C ALA A 117 -4.76 -0.77 -7.63
N THR A 118 -5.22 -0.61 -8.87
CA THR A 118 -5.94 0.61 -9.29
C THR A 118 -7.32 0.73 -8.65
N ALA A 119 -7.90 1.93 -8.62
CA ALA A 119 -9.29 2.12 -8.14
C ALA A 119 -10.29 1.24 -8.91
N GLN A 120 -10.06 1.04 -10.21
CA GLN A 120 -10.87 0.15 -11.05
C GLN A 120 -10.73 -1.33 -10.64
N GLN A 121 -9.51 -1.80 -10.34
CA GLN A 121 -9.29 -3.17 -9.88
C GLN A 121 -9.96 -3.42 -8.52
N VAL A 122 -9.93 -2.44 -7.61
CA VAL A 122 -10.64 -2.50 -6.33
C VAL A 122 -12.15 -2.58 -6.57
N GLN A 123 -12.70 -1.71 -7.42
CA GLN A 123 -14.12 -1.72 -7.76
C GLN A 123 -14.56 -3.07 -8.38
N GLN A 124 -13.80 -3.60 -9.32
CA GLN A 124 -14.06 -4.91 -9.92
C GLN A 124 -14.07 -6.04 -8.88
N ALA A 125 -13.15 -6.00 -7.91
CA ALA A 125 -13.11 -6.97 -6.83
C ALA A 125 -14.35 -6.84 -5.91
N GLU A 126 -14.77 -5.63 -5.57
CA GLU A 126 -15.97 -5.36 -4.77
C GLU A 126 -17.25 -5.84 -5.46
N GLU A 127 -17.40 -5.54 -6.75
CA GLU A 127 -18.51 -6.02 -7.59
C GLU A 127 -18.52 -7.56 -7.64
N ALA A 128 -17.35 -8.17 -7.83
CA ALA A 128 -17.19 -9.62 -7.88
C ALA A 128 -17.52 -10.32 -6.56
N LEU A 129 -17.34 -9.64 -5.43
CA LEU A 129 -17.63 -10.12 -4.07
C LEU A 129 -19.07 -9.81 -3.62
N GLY A 130 -19.72 -8.83 -4.26
CA GLY A 130 -21.07 -8.35 -3.96
C GLY A 130 -21.16 -7.36 -2.80
N HIS A 131 -20.03 -6.93 -2.22
CA HIS A 131 -19.98 -6.01 -1.08
C HIS A 131 -18.71 -5.14 -1.13
N PRO A 132 -18.76 -3.90 -0.62
CA PRO A 132 -17.58 -3.03 -0.55
C PRO A 132 -16.54 -3.58 0.43
N LEU A 133 -15.27 -3.41 0.09
CA LEU A 133 -14.14 -3.76 0.95
C LEU A 133 -14.02 -2.71 2.07
N PRO A 134 -13.67 -3.13 3.30
CA PRO A 134 -13.35 -2.19 4.37
C PRO A 134 -12.27 -1.20 3.93
N LEU A 135 -12.40 0.06 4.32
CA LEU A 135 -11.48 1.13 3.90
C LEU A 135 -10.00 0.77 4.17
N ALA A 136 -9.71 0.17 5.33
CA ALA A 136 -8.36 -0.27 5.66
C ALA A 136 -7.80 -1.31 4.67
N VAL A 137 -8.64 -2.24 4.19
CA VAL A 137 -8.25 -3.25 3.19
C VAL A 137 -7.99 -2.58 1.86
N ARG A 138 -8.85 -1.65 1.43
CA ARG A 138 -8.62 -0.85 0.21
C ARG A 138 -7.29 -0.09 0.30
N CYS A 139 -7.01 0.61 1.40
CA CYS A 139 -5.73 1.31 1.59
C CYS A 139 -4.53 0.37 1.41
N ILE A 140 -4.55 -0.83 2.00
CA ILE A 140 -3.43 -1.79 1.90
C ILE A 140 -3.22 -2.22 0.44
N TYR A 141 -4.30 -2.59 -0.25
CA TYR A 141 -4.24 -3.06 -1.65
C TYR A 141 -3.91 -1.96 -2.65
N ARG A 142 -4.32 -0.71 -2.38
CA ARG A 142 -3.97 0.45 -3.21
C ARG A 142 -2.47 0.75 -3.16
N VAL A 143 -1.74 0.30 -2.13
CA VAL A 143 -0.27 0.43 -2.05
C VAL A 143 0.44 -0.75 -2.72
N HIS A 144 0.07 -2.00 -2.40
CA HIS A 144 0.56 -3.19 -3.11
C HIS A 144 -0.54 -4.22 -3.34
N ASN A 145 -0.68 -4.70 -4.57
CA ASN A 145 -1.65 -5.73 -4.94
C ASN A 145 -1.14 -7.16 -4.70
N GLY A 146 -0.68 -7.43 -3.48
CA GLY A 146 -0.13 -8.74 -3.09
C GLY A 146 1.28 -9.01 -3.64
N GLN A 147 1.64 -10.29 -3.69
CA GLN A 147 2.91 -10.78 -4.21
C GLN A 147 2.71 -11.68 -5.42
N ASP A 148 3.53 -11.53 -6.46
CA ASP A 148 3.69 -12.53 -7.52
C ASP A 148 4.72 -13.58 -7.08
N LEU A 149 4.25 -14.50 -6.24
CA LEU A 149 4.97 -15.73 -5.98
C LEU A 149 4.34 -16.79 -6.87
N ARG A 150 5.10 -17.28 -7.85
CA ARG A 150 4.75 -18.44 -8.68
C ARG A 150 4.76 -19.73 -7.86
N LEU A 151 3.94 -19.78 -6.81
CA LEU A 151 3.85 -20.89 -5.85
C LEU A 151 3.35 -22.18 -6.51
N ASP A 152 2.66 -22.07 -7.64
CA ASP A 152 2.18 -23.20 -8.42
C ASP A 152 3.29 -23.85 -9.28
N GLN A 153 4.44 -23.19 -9.45
CA GLN A 153 5.53 -23.71 -10.28
C GLN A 153 6.40 -24.66 -9.45
N ARG A 154 6.31 -25.97 -9.73
CA ARG A 154 7.23 -26.96 -9.17
C ARG A 154 8.68 -26.61 -9.52
N GLY A 155 9.58 -26.83 -8.58
CA GLY A 155 11.02 -26.70 -8.83
C GLY A 155 11.50 -27.65 -9.93
N PRO A 156 12.68 -27.40 -10.52
CA PRO A 156 13.24 -28.21 -11.61
C PRO A 156 13.37 -29.70 -11.28
N ASP A 157 13.48 -30.04 -10.00
CA ASP A 157 13.64 -31.42 -9.50
C ASP A 157 12.31 -32.15 -9.22
N GLY A 158 11.15 -31.51 -9.46
CA GLY A 158 9.81 -32.15 -9.45
C GLY A 158 9.25 -32.59 -8.10
N ASP A 159 10.10 -32.93 -7.12
CA ASP A 159 9.72 -33.56 -5.84
C ASP A 159 9.86 -32.66 -4.59
N GLY A 160 10.32 -31.42 -4.75
CA GLY A 160 10.52 -30.46 -3.65
C GLY A 160 9.49 -29.32 -3.60
N PRO A 161 9.27 -28.69 -2.42
CA PRO A 161 8.52 -27.43 -2.33
C PRO A 161 9.14 -26.40 -3.27
N PRO A 162 8.33 -25.53 -3.90
CA PRO A 162 8.86 -24.50 -4.77
C PRO A 162 9.77 -23.55 -3.96
N PRO A 163 10.91 -23.10 -4.50
CA PRO A 163 11.80 -22.18 -3.80
C PRO A 163 11.10 -20.89 -3.34
N SER A 164 10.07 -20.47 -4.08
CA SER A 164 9.22 -19.32 -3.79
C SER A 164 8.37 -19.47 -2.51
N LEU A 165 8.22 -20.68 -1.96
CA LEU A 165 7.41 -20.94 -0.77
C LEU A 165 7.94 -20.20 0.46
N LEU A 166 9.26 -20.04 0.58
CA LEU A 166 9.92 -19.34 1.67
C LEU A 166 9.94 -17.81 1.49
N MET A 167 9.42 -17.31 0.36
CA MET A 167 9.49 -15.88 0.00
C MET A 167 8.21 -15.11 0.32
N GLY A 168 7.31 -15.71 1.11
CA GLY A 168 6.11 -15.03 1.61
C GLY A 168 6.49 -13.79 2.43
N LEU A 169 5.78 -12.68 2.20
CA LEU A 169 6.03 -11.41 2.89
C LEU A 169 5.94 -11.55 4.41
N PHE A 170 5.02 -12.37 4.89
CA PHE A 170 4.85 -12.67 6.32
C PHE A 170 5.55 -13.97 6.73
N GLY A 171 6.56 -14.37 5.96
CA GLY A 171 7.35 -15.58 6.16
C GLY A 171 6.64 -16.85 5.70
N CYS A 172 7.05 -17.97 6.29
CA CYS A 172 6.41 -19.27 6.13
C CYS A 172 6.08 -19.86 7.51
N LEU A 173 5.06 -20.69 7.57
CA LEU A 173 4.78 -21.55 8.72
C LEU A 173 5.18 -22.97 8.35
N ILE A 174 6.00 -23.57 9.20
CA ILE A 174 6.37 -24.98 9.11
C ILE A 174 5.71 -25.68 10.29
N PHE A 175 4.78 -26.58 10.02
CA PHE A 175 4.06 -27.34 11.02
C PHE A 175 4.01 -28.82 10.62
N TYR A 176 4.73 -29.65 11.37
CA TYR A 176 5.00 -31.05 11.00
C TYR A 176 5.56 -31.16 9.57
N ASP A 177 4.94 -31.99 8.73
CA ASP A 177 5.33 -32.21 7.33
C ASP A 177 4.64 -31.21 6.37
N HIS A 178 4.11 -30.11 6.90
CA HIS A 178 3.46 -29.05 6.13
C HIS A 178 4.28 -27.77 6.18
N VAL A 179 4.55 -27.21 5.00
CA VAL A 179 5.10 -25.87 4.85
C VAL A 179 4.06 -25.03 4.13
N THR A 180 3.71 -23.88 4.70
CA THR A 180 2.80 -22.90 4.10
C THR A 180 3.48 -21.56 3.96
N SER A 181 3.47 -21.00 2.75
CA SER A 181 3.88 -19.61 2.55
C SER A 181 2.82 -18.67 3.15
N ASN A 182 3.23 -17.57 3.77
CA ASN A 182 2.30 -16.49 4.13
C ASN A 182 2.46 -15.34 3.14
N ALA A 183 2.24 -15.65 1.87
CA ALA A 183 2.23 -14.67 0.81
C ALA A 183 1.01 -13.75 0.92
N MET A 184 1.20 -12.47 0.65
CA MET A 184 0.07 -11.54 0.50
C MET A 184 -0.62 -11.81 -0.84
N GLN A 185 -1.91 -12.16 -0.81
CA GLN A 185 -2.70 -12.45 -2.01
C GLN A 185 -2.98 -11.20 -2.81
N SER A 186 -3.03 -11.34 -4.14
CA SER A 186 -3.63 -10.30 -4.99
C SER A 186 -5.15 -10.23 -4.80
N LEU A 187 -5.76 -9.12 -5.20
CA LEU A 187 -7.22 -8.97 -5.18
C LEU A 187 -7.94 -10.08 -5.98
N ASP A 188 -7.39 -10.48 -7.13
CA ASP A 188 -7.97 -11.52 -7.97
C ASP A 188 -7.97 -12.90 -7.28
N GLU A 189 -6.86 -13.24 -6.62
CA GLU A 189 -6.76 -14.47 -5.83
C GLU A 189 -7.71 -14.46 -4.63
N MET A 190 -7.80 -13.34 -3.91
CA MET A 190 -8.73 -13.16 -2.79
C MET A 190 -10.19 -13.38 -3.26
N VAL A 191 -10.57 -12.82 -4.41
CA VAL A 191 -11.90 -13.00 -5.01
C VAL A 191 -12.14 -14.47 -5.37
N LYS A 192 -11.20 -15.11 -6.08
CA LYS A 192 -11.29 -16.53 -6.46
C LYS A 192 -11.46 -17.44 -5.24
N LYS A 193 -10.64 -17.25 -4.21
CA LYS A 193 -10.70 -18.04 -2.98
C LYS A 193 -11.97 -17.77 -2.19
N THR A 194 -12.40 -16.53 -2.07
CA THR A 194 -13.66 -16.21 -1.39
C THR A 194 -14.84 -16.89 -2.08
N ARG A 195 -14.88 -16.90 -3.42
CA ARG A 195 -15.91 -17.64 -4.18
C ARG A 195 -15.84 -19.14 -3.95
N LEU A 196 -14.64 -19.72 -3.96
CA LEU A 196 -14.44 -21.15 -3.65
C LEU A 196 -14.91 -21.49 -2.23
N PHE A 197 -14.58 -20.68 -1.23
CA PHE A 197 -15.04 -20.91 0.14
C PHE A 197 -16.56 -20.81 0.28
N ARG A 198 -17.18 -19.86 -0.45
CA ARG A 198 -18.65 -19.74 -0.51
C ARG A 198 -19.30 -20.94 -1.19
N SER A 199 -18.66 -21.56 -2.18
CA SER A 199 -19.22 -22.76 -2.84
C SER A 199 -19.09 -24.03 -1.99
N ILE A 200 -18.07 -24.10 -1.12
CA ILE A 200 -17.85 -25.24 -0.22
C ILE A 200 -18.71 -25.15 1.05
N ARG A 201 -19.00 -23.94 1.56
CA ARG A 201 -19.85 -23.77 2.74
C ARG A 201 -21.34 -23.80 2.36
N VAL A 202 -22.06 -24.79 2.87
CA VAL A 202 -23.53 -24.79 2.93
C VAL A 202 -23.95 -23.86 4.09
N GLY A 203 -24.16 -22.58 3.81
CA GLY A 203 -24.66 -21.61 4.80
C GLY A 203 -24.35 -20.15 4.47
N ASP A 204 -25.37 -19.30 4.64
CA ASP A 204 -25.48 -17.91 4.18
C ASP A 204 -24.60 -16.90 4.94
N ALA A 205 -23.27 -17.12 4.96
CA ALA A 205 -22.34 -16.26 5.69
C ALA A 205 -21.59 -15.29 4.76
N THR A 206 -21.99 -14.02 4.81
CA THR A 206 -21.35 -12.83 4.20
C THR A 206 -20.02 -12.44 4.86
N ARG A 207 -19.09 -13.39 5.03
CA ARG A 207 -17.76 -13.11 5.60
C ARG A 207 -16.69 -13.00 4.50
N LEU A 208 -15.99 -11.87 4.48
CA LEU A 208 -14.77 -11.68 3.69
C LEU A 208 -13.62 -12.40 4.37
N ILE A 209 -12.93 -13.28 3.65
CA ILE A 209 -11.74 -13.98 4.14
C ILE A 209 -10.53 -13.28 3.53
N VAL A 210 -9.83 -12.50 4.35
CA VAL A 210 -8.51 -11.97 4.02
C VAL A 210 -7.50 -12.89 4.71
N GLU A 211 -7.10 -13.96 4.02
CA GLU A 211 -6.10 -14.91 4.53
C GLU A 211 -4.80 -14.82 3.73
N PRO A 212 -3.63 -14.96 4.37
CA PRO A 212 -2.40 -15.25 3.66
C PRO A 212 -2.49 -16.60 2.91
N THR A 213 -1.86 -16.73 1.74
CA THR A 213 -1.96 -17.93 0.89
C THR A 213 -1.24 -19.14 1.45
N SER A 214 -1.91 -19.98 2.23
CA SER A 214 -1.34 -21.29 2.60
C SER A 214 -1.36 -22.26 1.41
N HIS A 215 -0.24 -22.37 0.68
CA HIS A 215 0.01 -23.54 -0.19
C HIS A 215 0.76 -24.59 0.61
N CYS A 216 0.13 -25.75 0.84
CA CYS A 216 0.75 -26.89 1.50
C CYS A 216 1.42 -27.81 0.47
N SER A 217 2.74 -28.01 0.57
CA SER A 217 3.39 -29.19 0.00
C SER A 217 3.57 -30.25 1.09
N CYS A 218 2.95 -31.42 0.95
CA CYS A 218 3.28 -32.57 1.81
C CYS A 218 4.55 -33.24 1.28
N SER A 219 5.61 -33.27 2.09
CA SER A 219 6.77 -34.11 1.79
C SER A 219 6.45 -35.55 2.21
N SER A 220 6.44 -36.49 1.27
CA SER A 220 6.15 -37.91 1.54
C SER A 220 7.30 -38.66 2.23
N ASN A 221 8.30 -37.96 2.78
CA ASN A 221 9.57 -38.58 3.16
C ASN A 221 9.75 -38.61 4.68
N LYS A 222 9.38 -39.75 5.29
CA LYS A 222 9.68 -40.11 6.69
C LYS A 222 11.20 -40.19 6.93
N ARG A 223 11.92 -39.09 7.15
CA ARG A 223 13.26 -39.15 7.76
C ARG A 223 13.51 -37.99 8.72
N ARG A 224 13.76 -38.36 9.97
CA ARG A 224 14.30 -37.60 11.11
C ARG A 224 14.93 -36.24 10.74
N CYS A 225 14.26 -35.16 11.10
CA CYS A 225 14.89 -33.86 11.23
C CYS A 225 15.63 -33.77 12.56
N THR A 226 16.96 -33.74 12.50
CA THR A 226 17.80 -33.15 13.55
C THR A 226 17.66 -31.64 13.50
N VAL A 227 17.28 -31.05 14.63
CA VAL A 227 17.25 -29.61 14.85
C VAL A 227 18.69 -29.10 14.91
N GLN A 228 19.10 -28.23 13.99
CA GLN A 228 20.21 -27.31 14.22
C GLN A 228 19.68 -25.89 14.09
N ALA A 229 19.67 -25.20 15.23
CA ALA A 229 19.33 -23.80 15.36
C ALA A 229 20.57 -22.96 15.05
N TRP A 230 20.44 -22.01 14.12
CA TRP A 230 21.04 -20.67 14.15
C TRP A 230 20.17 -19.74 13.31
#